data_AF-A0A7C3DMX8-F1
#
_entry.id   AF-A0A7C3DMX8-F1
#
_cell.length_a   1.000
_cell.length_b   1.000
_cell.length_c   1.000
_cell.angle_alpha   90.00
_cell.angle_beta   90.00
_cell.angle_gamma   90.00
#
_symmetry.space_group_name_H-M   'P 1'
#
loop_
_entity.id
_entity.type
_entity.pdbx_description
1 polymer ?
#
loop_
_entity_poly.entity_id
_entity_poly.type
_entity_poly.pdbx_seq_one_letter_code
_entity_poly.pdbx_strand_id
1 'polypeptide(L)'
;MLRQQRDLQTQVQMVVDAGLFALSFYLAHAIRERWPFEIFGGTREIFDFSYYLWLYVLILPLAPLVLRMSGFYRRPWLPHRWQTAAPLLRACATLVVGLIVLLWVMREAEGIARSVIIYFGLISFGMMFLKEEILLRWRSSRLGQSQLRRRLILVGTPDETRQVREDMRGDPSQQFDIVGQVNLNEEPVDRLVELMHEHSPNGVIMAAQHTYFGQIEQAIAVCEREGVEVWLVADFFKPRISKTTVAWLLGRPVLVYRSVPASSWPLLAKQAMDFFGALVLLIITSPVMLVAAVGIKLTSRGPILFRQERSGLNGRPFTMLKFRSMVSDAEQRKHELEALNEMDGPVFKVSNDPRITPIGRFLRKYSIDELPQLFNVLAGQMSLVGPRPLPVSEVKRFDDPAHRRRLSVKPGLTCLWQVSGRSELRDFREWVRLDLEYIDNWSLSLDLKILLLTVPVVLSGQGAR
;
A
#
# COMPACT_ATOMS: atom_id res chain seq x y z
N MET A 1 -16.18 8.74 -18.57
CA MET A 1 -16.62 10.07 -18.02
C MET A 1 -16.92 10.09 -16.51
N LEU A 2 -17.27 8.95 -15.89
CA LEU A 2 -17.59 8.80 -14.46
C LEU A 2 -16.62 9.47 -13.46
N ARG A 3 -15.31 9.26 -13.67
CA ARG A 3 -14.28 9.82 -12.79
C ARG A 3 -14.16 11.33 -12.94
N GLN A 4 -14.27 11.85 -14.17
CA GLN A 4 -14.19 13.29 -14.44
C GLN A 4 -15.39 14.06 -13.86
N GLN A 5 -16.61 13.53 -13.96
CA GLN A 5 -17.78 14.16 -13.33
C GLN A 5 -17.69 14.13 -11.80
N ARG A 6 -17.26 13.01 -11.22
CA ARG A 6 -17.03 12.91 -9.77
C ARG A 6 -15.92 13.84 -9.30
N ASP A 7 -14.83 13.92 -10.06
CA ASP A 7 -13.69 14.80 -9.78
C ASP A 7 -14.13 16.26 -9.86
N LEU A 8 -14.93 16.64 -10.85
CA LEU A 8 -15.46 18.00 -11.01
C LEU A 8 -16.43 18.37 -9.88
N GLN A 9 -17.35 17.48 -9.51
CA GLN A 9 -18.22 17.69 -8.34
C GLN A 9 -17.44 17.75 -7.03
N THR A 10 -16.38 16.94 -6.89
CA THR A 10 -15.50 16.98 -5.73
C THR A 10 -14.74 18.31 -5.66
N GLN A 11 -14.26 18.81 -6.80
CA GLN A 11 -13.62 20.13 -6.90
C GLN A 11 -14.58 21.25 -6.55
N VAL A 12 -15.81 21.23 -7.06
CA VAL A 12 -16.86 22.20 -6.70
C VAL A 12 -17.17 22.14 -5.20
N GLN A 13 -17.28 20.94 -4.62
CA GLN A 13 -17.47 20.77 -3.18
C GLN A 13 -16.29 21.32 -2.38
N MET A 14 -15.04 21.10 -2.82
CA MET A 14 -13.85 21.65 -2.17
C MET A 14 -13.86 23.19 -2.13
N VAL A 15 -14.32 23.84 -3.21
CA VAL A 15 -14.44 25.31 -3.26
C VAL A 15 -15.53 25.81 -2.31
N VAL A 16 -16.69 25.15 -2.29
CA VAL A 16 -17.77 25.48 -1.34
C VAL A 16 -17.33 25.27 0.11
N ASP A 17 -16.63 24.17 0.39
CA ASP A 17 -16.11 23.85 1.71
C ASP A 17 -15.07 24.89 2.14
N ALA A 18 -14.14 25.28 1.27
CA ALA A 18 -13.18 26.35 1.54
C ALA A 18 -13.87 27.66 1.94
N GLY A 19 -14.92 28.06 1.20
CA GLY A 19 -15.75 29.22 1.54
C GLY A 19 -16.46 29.08 2.89
N LEU A 20 -16.95 27.89 3.22
CA LEU A 20 -17.64 27.64 4.49
C LEU A 20 -16.68 27.66 5.69
N PHE A 21 -15.46 27.13 5.54
CA PHE A 21 -14.42 27.25 6.56
C PHE A 21 -13.96 28.69 6.75
N ALA A 22 -13.83 29.45 5.66
CA ALA A 22 -13.52 30.87 5.72
C ALA A 22 -14.62 31.65 6.47
N LEU A 23 -15.89 31.42 6.14
CA LEU A 23 -17.02 31.99 6.85
C LEU A 23 -17.04 31.59 8.33
N SER A 24 -16.77 30.33 8.64
CA SER A 24 -16.72 29.81 10.01
C SER A 24 -15.63 30.48 10.84
N PHE A 25 -14.48 30.81 10.23
CA PHE A 25 -13.39 31.52 10.89
C PHE A 25 -13.74 32.98 11.18
N TYR A 26 -14.36 33.67 10.22
CA TYR A 26 -14.88 35.03 10.43
C TYR A 26 -15.92 35.07 11.55
N LEU A 27 -16.87 34.12 11.55
CA LEU A 27 -17.86 34.00 12.62
C LEU A 27 -17.25 33.68 13.98
N ALA A 28 -16.19 32.87 14.02
CA ALA A 28 -15.49 32.57 15.27
C ALA A 28 -14.84 33.82 15.87
N HIS A 29 -14.25 34.69 15.03
CA HIS A 29 -13.71 35.98 15.46
C HIS A 29 -14.83 36.91 15.96
N ALA A 30 -15.90 37.10 15.17
CA ALA A 30 -17.03 37.96 15.55
C ALA A 30 -17.74 37.51 16.84
N ILE A 31 -17.87 36.19 17.07
CA ILE A 31 -18.43 35.66 18.32
C ILE A 31 -17.50 35.95 19.50
N ARG A 32 -16.18 35.81 19.32
CA ARG A 32 -15.21 36.09 20.39
C ARG A 32 -15.08 37.58 20.70
N GLU A 33 -15.32 38.44 19.72
CA GLU A 33 -15.41 39.90 19.91
C GLU A 33 -16.60 40.25 20.80
N ARG A 34 -17.78 39.66 20.52
CA ARG A 34 -19.02 39.95 21.23
C ARG A 34 -19.15 39.22 22.57
N TRP A 35 -18.49 38.07 22.71
CA TRP A 35 -18.52 37.25 23.92
C TRP A 35 -17.09 36.96 24.41
N PRO A 36 -16.57 37.75 25.35
CA PRO A 36 -15.22 37.57 25.90
C PRO A 36 -15.19 36.45 26.95
N PHE A 37 -15.58 35.25 26.54
CA PHE A 37 -15.49 34.06 27.38
C PHE A 37 -14.13 33.39 27.17
N GLU A 38 -13.37 33.24 28.26
CA GLU A 38 -12.05 32.59 28.24
C GLU A 38 -11.99 31.39 29.16
N ILE A 39 -11.59 30.24 28.61
CA ILE A 39 -11.41 28.99 29.36
C ILE A 39 -9.91 28.60 29.42
N PHE A 40 -9.07 29.08 28.49
CA PHE A 40 -7.72 28.55 28.26
C PHE A 40 -6.62 29.63 28.20
N GLY A 41 -6.76 30.72 28.96
CA GLY A 41 -5.74 31.76 29.13
C GLY A 41 -5.44 32.56 27.85
N GLY A 42 -6.04 33.75 27.73
CA GLY A 42 -5.77 34.73 26.69
C GLY A 42 -5.98 36.17 27.20
N THR A 43 -5.89 37.14 26.30
CA THR A 43 -6.20 38.54 26.61
C THR A 43 -7.71 38.78 26.49
N ARG A 44 -8.29 39.55 27.41
CA ARG A 44 -9.73 39.91 27.35
C ARG A 44 -10.09 40.59 26.02
N GLU A 45 -9.19 41.43 25.52
CA GLU A 45 -9.30 42.12 24.24
C GLU A 45 -8.60 41.33 23.13
N ILE A 46 -9.30 41.18 22.01
CA ILE A 46 -8.77 40.58 20.79
C ILE A 46 -8.45 41.69 19.78
N PHE A 47 -7.42 41.47 18.97
CA PHE A 47 -7.11 42.38 17.88
C PHE A 47 -8.17 42.32 16.77
N ASP A 48 -8.23 43.39 15.99
CA ASP A 48 -9.08 43.51 14.81
C ASP A 48 -8.82 42.36 13.82
N PHE A 49 -9.83 42.05 12.98
CA PHE A 49 -9.79 40.94 12.04
C PHE A 49 -8.63 41.05 11.04
N SER A 50 -8.15 42.27 10.77
CA SER A 50 -6.96 42.54 9.95
C SER A 50 -5.72 41.78 10.44
N TYR A 51 -5.56 41.57 11.74
CA TYR A 51 -4.45 40.80 12.33
C TYR A 51 -4.58 39.28 12.09
N TYR A 52 -5.80 38.81 11.79
CA TYR A 52 -6.13 37.41 11.52
C TYR A 52 -6.18 37.09 10.00
N LEU A 53 -5.98 38.09 9.13
CA LEU A 53 -6.13 37.95 7.68
C LEU A 53 -5.16 36.90 7.09
N TRP A 54 -3.94 36.82 7.61
CA TRP A 54 -2.96 35.83 7.16
C TRP A 54 -3.39 34.39 7.49
N LEU A 55 -3.99 34.16 8.67
CA LEU A 55 -4.58 32.87 9.04
C LEU A 55 -5.78 32.54 8.16
N TYR A 56 -6.60 33.53 7.85
CA TYR A 56 -7.75 33.38 6.97
C TYR A 56 -7.33 32.93 5.56
N VAL A 57 -6.32 33.59 4.99
CA VAL A 57 -5.74 33.21 3.68
C VAL A 57 -5.11 31.82 3.73
N LEU A 58 -4.47 31.45 4.84
CA LEU A 58 -3.87 30.12 5.04
C LEU A 58 -4.93 29.01 5.14
N ILE A 59 -6.04 29.25 5.83
CA ILE A 59 -7.12 28.27 6.05
C ILE A 59 -7.82 27.91 4.73
N LEU A 60 -7.95 28.88 3.82
CA LEU A 60 -8.70 28.74 2.57
C LEU A 60 -8.22 27.56 1.68
N PRO A 61 -6.92 27.36 1.43
CA PRO A 61 -6.41 26.14 0.78
C PRO A 61 -6.15 24.98 1.75
N LEU A 62 -5.82 25.25 3.03
CA LEU A 62 -5.42 24.22 3.98
C LEU A 62 -6.60 23.35 4.44
N ALA A 63 -7.76 23.94 4.68
CA ALA A 63 -8.96 23.23 5.14
C ALA A 63 -9.44 22.12 4.17
N PRO A 64 -9.66 22.39 2.86
CA PRO A 64 -10.02 21.34 1.92
C PRO A 64 -8.91 20.29 1.73
N LEU A 65 -7.63 20.68 1.86
CA LEU A 65 -6.51 19.74 1.83
C LEU A 65 -6.55 18.76 3.00
N VAL A 66 -6.76 19.25 4.23
CA VAL A 66 -6.84 18.41 5.43
C VAL A 66 -8.08 17.52 5.41
N LEU A 67 -9.21 18.00 4.91
CA LEU A 67 -10.40 17.17 4.66
C LEU A 67 -10.10 16.04 3.67
N ARG A 68 -9.35 16.31 2.61
CA ARG A 68 -8.92 15.30 1.63
C ARG A 68 -8.01 14.26 2.25
N MET A 69 -7.04 14.67 3.07
CA MET A 69 -6.15 13.76 3.79
C MET A 69 -6.91 12.91 4.81
N SER A 70 -7.93 13.47 5.46
CA SER A 70 -8.79 12.77 6.42
C SER A 70 -9.77 11.79 5.75
N GLY A 71 -9.80 11.74 4.42
CA GLY A 71 -10.67 10.84 3.65
C GLY A 71 -12.10 11.33 3.49
N PHE A 72 -12.42 12.59 3.84
CA PHE A 72 -13.77 13.15 3.77
C PHE A 72 -14.36 13.08 2.36
N TYR A 73 -13.55 13.35 1.32
CA TYR A 73 -13.98 13.29 -0.08
C TYR A 73 -13.98 11.88 -0.69
N ARG A 74 -13.45 10.87 0.01
CA ARG A 74 -13.41 9.48 -0.48
C ARG A 74 -14.63 8.65 -0.09
N ARG A 75 -15.62 9.27 0.55
CA ARG A 75 -16.81 8.61 1.06
C ARG A 75 -17.82 8.21 -0.03
N PRO A 76 -18.73 7.26 0.27
CA PRO A 76 -19.92 6.98 -0.54
C PRO A 76 -20.76 8.23 -0.82
N TRP A 77 -21.61 8.21 -1.84
CA TRP A 77 -22.53 9.32 -2.13
C TRP A 77 -23.63 9.52 -1.08
N LEU A 78 -24.00 8.42 -0.39
CA LEU A 78 -24.95 8.35 0.72
C LEU A 78 -24.26 7.76 1.97
N PRO A 79 -23.36 8.51 2.61
CA PRO A 79 -22.67 8.05 3.81
C PRO A 79 -23.64 7.86 4.98
N HIS A 80 -23.39 6.85 5.82
CA HIS A 80 -24.00 6.79 7.13
C HIS A 80 -23.53 7.98 7.98
N ARG A 81 -24.36 8.52 8.88
CA ARG A 81 -24.05 9.77 9.64
C ARG A 81 -22.69 9.74 10.34
N TRP A 82 -22.34 8.59 10.93
CA TRP A 82 -21.04 8.38 11.57
C TRP A 82 -19.84 8.38 10.61
N GLN A 83 -20.05 7.92 9.37
CA GLN A 83 -19.03 7.97 8.32
C GLN A 83 -18.77 9.40 7.82
N THR A 84 -19.71 10.33 8.04
CA THR A 84 -19.53 11.77 7.78
C THR A 84 -18.89 12.47 8.98
N ALA A 85 -19.40 12.19 10.18
CA ALA A 85 -18.96 12.87 11.40
C ALA A 85 -17.51 12.54 11.80
N ALA A 86 -17.08 11.28 11.70
CA ALA A 86 -15.75 10.88 12.17
C ALA A 86 -14.60 11.49 11.34
N PRO A 87 -14.61 11.46 9.99
CA PRO A 87 -13.58 12.15 9.19
C PRO A 87 -13.61 13.66 9.37
N LEU A 88 -14.80 14.26 9.50
CA LEU A 88 -14.95 15.70 9.72
C LEU A 88 -14.36 16.12 11.06
N LEU A 89 -14.63 15.36 12.13
CA LEU A 89 -14.08 15.63 13.46
C LEU A 89 -12.55 15.53 13.46
N ARG A 90 -11.98 14.50 12.80
CA ARG A 90 -10.53 14.37 12.64
C ARG A 90 -9.93 15.55 11.87
N ALA A 91 -10.59 16.00 10.80
CA ALA A 91 -10.13 17.14 10.00
C ALA A 91 -10.17 18.45 10.81
N CYS A 92 -11.27 18.73 11.51
CA CYS A 92 -11.39 19.91 12.36
C CYS A 92 -10.36 19.87 13.51
N ALA A 93 -10.18 18.71 14.16
CA ALA A 93 -9.20 18.57 15.24
C ALA A 93 -7.76 18.76 14.76
N THR A 94 -7.40 18.19 13.61
CA THR A 94 -6.06 18.37 13.01
C THR A 94 -5.80 19.81 12.57
N LEU A 95 -6.80 20.52 12.05
CA LEU A 95 -6.70 21.95 11.76
C LEU A 95 -6.52 22.77 13.03
N VAL A 96 -7.33 22.54 14.08
CA VAL A 96 -7.23 23.26 15.35
C VAL A 96 -5.85 23.04 15.99
N VAL A 97 -5.43 21.79 16.12
CA VAL A 97 -4.11 21.46 16.71
C VAL A 97 -2.98 22.01 15.84
N GLY A 98 -3.06 21.86 14.52
CA GLY A 98 -2.06 22.36 13.58
C GLY A 98 -1.90 23.88 13.64
N LEU A 99 -3.00 24.62 13.72
CA LEU A 99 -2.99 26.08 13.86
C LEU A 99 -2.43 26.49 15.23
N ILE A 100 -2.81 25.82 16.32
CA ILE A 100 -2.24 26.10 17.66
C ILE A 100 -0.73 25.86 17.69
N VAL A 101 -0.25 24.75 17.10
CA VAL A 101 1.19 24.45 17.00
C VAL A 101 1.89 25.48 16.13
N LEU A 102 1.30 25.88 15.00
CA LEU A 102 1.85 26.93 14.13
C LEU A 102 2.01 28.26 14.89
N LEU A 103 1.00 28.68 15.64
CA LEU A 103 1.07 29.89 16.46
C LEU A 103 2.16 29.78 17.54
N TRP A 104 2.30 28.61 18.16
CA TRP A 104 3.35 28.37 19.16
C TRP A 104 4.76 28.46 18.56
N VAL A 105 4.97 27.90 17.37
CA VAL A 105 6.26 27.97 16.66
C VAL A 105 6.58 29.40 16.23
N MET A 106 5.58 30.15 15.75
CA MET A 106 5.80 31.45 15.15
C MET A 106 6.21 32.54 16.14
N ARG A 107 6.07 32.33 17.46
CA ARG A 107 6.47 33.20 18.61
C ARG A 107 6.02 34.68 18.57
N GLU A 108 5.94 35.34 17.41
CA GLU A 108 5.42 36.69 17.15
C GLU A 108 3.88 36.77 17.18
N ALA A 109 3.19 35.64 17.32
CA ALA A 109 1.73 35.56 17.30
C ALA A 109 1.08 35.73 18.70
N GLU A 110 1.73 36.42 19.63
CA GLU A 110 1.23 36.61 21.01
C GLU A 110 -0.13 37.34 21.07
N GLY A 111 -0.51 38.07 20.02
CA GLY A 111 -1.81 38.75 19.94
C GLY A 111 -2.99 37.88 19.48
N ILE A 112 -2.76 36.65 19.00
CA ILE A 112 -3.86 35.81 18.48
C ILE A 112 -4.49 34.99 19.62
N ALA A 113 -5.77 35.27 19.89
CA ALA A 113 -6.51 34.57 20.92
C ALA A 113 -6.78 33.12 20.49
N ARG A 114 -6.23 32.15 21.24
CA ARG A 114 -6.39 30.71 21.00
C ARG A 114 -7.85 30.25 21.04
N SER A 115 -8.69 30.99 21.78
CA SER A 115 -10.14 30.77 21.83
C SER A 115 -10.81 30.94 20.46
N VAL A 116 -10.33 31.85 19.60
CA VAL A 116 -10.85 32.02 18.23
C VAL A 116 -10.66 30.75 17.40
N ILE A 117 -9.51 30.07 17.53
CA ILE A 117 -9.23 28.83 16.81
C ILE A 117 -10.12 27.68 17.31
N ILE A 118 -10.36 27.61 18.62
CA ILE A 118 -11.26 26.59 19.20
C ILE A 118 -12.70 26.80 18.72
N TYR A 119 -13.20 28.04 18.76
CA TYR A 119 -14.52 28.37 18.22
C TYR A 119 -14.62 28.08 16.72
N PHE A 120 -13.57 28.39 15.96
CA PHE A 120 -13.48 28.04 14.54
C PHE A 120 -13.66 26.54 14.32
N GLY A 121 -12.99 25.68 15.10
CA GLY A 121 -13.14 24.22 14.99
C GLY A 121 -14.57 23.74 15.22
N LEU A 122 -15.23 24.28 16.26
CA LEU A 122 -16.61 23.93 16.62
C LEU A 122 -17.64 24.42 15.59
N ILE A 123 -17.53 25.68 15.18
CA ILE A 123 -18.43 26.30 14.20
C ILE A 123 -18.25 25.62 12.84
N SER A 124 -17.01 25.37 12.41
CA SER A 124 -16.73 24.68 11.16
C SER A 124 -17.31 23.28 11.15
N PHE A 125 -17.20 22.52 12.25
CA PHE A 125 -17.83 21.21 12.37
C PHE A 125 -19.36 21.32 12.23
N GLY A 126 -20.00 22.24 12.94
CA GLY A 126 -21.45 22.43 12.89
C GLY A 126 -21.96 22.83 11.49
N MET A 127 -21.32 23.83 10.87
CA MET A 127 -21.68 24.30 9.53
C MET A 127 -21.48 23.21 8.47
N MET A 128 -20.34 22.53 8.49
CA MET A 128 -20.06 21.44 7.55
C MET A 128 -21.04 20.28 7.74
N PHE A 129 -21.33 19.91 8.98
CA PHE A 129 -22.28 18.84 9.27
C PHE A 129 -23.69 19.19 8.79
N LEU A 130 -24.13 20.44 9.01
CA LEU A 130 -25.43 20.93 8.54
C LEU A 130 -25.51 20.93 7.00
N LYS A 131 -24.47 21.43 6.33
CA LYS A 131 -24.37 21.40 4.85
C LYS A 131 -24.52 19.96 4.34
N GLU A 132 -23.84 19.01 4.96
CA GLU A 132 -23.93 17.59 4.57
C GLU A 132 -25.31 16.99 4.83
N GLU A 133 -25.97 17.29 5.95
CA GLU A 133 -27.35 16.82 6.20
C GLU A 133 -28.35 17.41 5.19
N ILE A 134 -28.18 18.68 4.79
CA ILE A 134 -29.00 19.30 3.74
C ILE A 134 -28.76 18.62 2.39
N LEU A 135 -27.50 18.41 2.00
CA LEU A 135 -27.13 17.71 0.78
C LEU A 135 -27.66 16.28 0.76
N LEU A 136 -27.59 15.56 1.90
CA LEU A 136 -28.13 14.22 2.05
C LEU A 136 -29.64 14.19 1.86
N ARG A 137 -30.38 15.12 2.49
CA ARG A 137 -31.85 15.23 2.34
C ARG A 137 -32.26 15.61 0.93
N TRP A 138 -31.50 16.49 0.28
CA TRP A 138 -31.74 16.86 -1.11
C TRP A 138 -31.50 15.67 -2.06
N ARG A 139 -30.39 14.95 -1.88
CA ARG A 139 -30.07 13.73 -2.65
C ARG A 139 -31.07 12.60 -2.42
N SER A 140 -31.59 12.45 -1.22
CA SER A 140 -32.58 11.41 -0.90
C SER A 140 -34.01 11.73 -1.36
N SER A 141 -34.28 12.98 -1.74
CA SER A 141 -35.58 13.41 -2.29
C SER A 141 -35.86 12.81 -3.67
N ARG A 142 -37.15 12.71 -4.06
CA ARG A 142 -37.60 12.07 -5.33
C ARG A 142 -36.93 12.64 -6.59
N LEU A 143 -36.57 13.93 -6.59
CA LEU A 143 -35.87 14.60 -7.68
C LEU A 143 -34.39 14.19 -7.79
N GLY A 144 -33.73 13.91 -6.65
CA GLY A 144 -32.38 13.36 -6.63
C GLY A 144 -32.35 11.90 -7.08
N GLN A 145 -33.34 11.09 -6.67
CA GLN A 145 -33.38 9.67 -6.98
C GLN A 145 -33.51 9.37 -8.49
N SER A 146 -34.26 10.16 -9.27
CA SER A 146 -34.38 9.90 -10.72
C SER A 146 -33.12 10.27 -11.51
N GLN A 147 -32.33 11.24 -11.03
CA GLN A 147 -31.04 11.61 -11.64
C GLN A 147 -29.88 10.69 -11.20
N LEU A 148 -30.07 9.93 -10.13
CA LEU A 148 -29.05 9.06 -9.53
C LEU A 148 -29.06 7.63 -10.07
N ARG A 149 -30.17 7.16 -10.64
CA ARG A 149 -30.28 5.82 -11.20
C ARG A 149 -29.68 5.77 -12.60
N ARG A 150 -28.53 5.13 -12.72
CA ARG A 150 -27.94 4.86 -14.04
C ARG A 150 -28.55 3.60 -14.60
N ARG A 151 -29.25 3.73 -15.73
CA ARG A 151 -29.86 2.63 -16.47
C ARG A 151 -28.79 1.94 -17.29
N LEU A 152 -28.56 0.65 -17.05
CA LEU A 152 -27.47 -0.11 -17.65
C LEU A 152 -27.98 -1.35 -18.37
N ILE A 153 -27.38 -1.65 -19.52
CA ILE A 153 -27.53 -2.95 -20.17
C ILE A 153 -26.31 -3.80 -19.86
N LEU A 154 -26.54 -5.06 -19.49
CA LEU A 154 -25.47 -6.05 -19.31
C LEU A 154 -25.34 -6.90 -20.56
N VAL A 155 -24.13 -7.02 -21.07
CA VAL A 155 -23.80 -7.85 -22.23
C VAL A 155 -22.85 -8.95 -21.76
N GLY A 156 -23.23 -10.20 -21.98
CA GLY A 156 -22.45 -11.37 -21.58
C GLY A 156 -23.33 -12.60 -21.36
N THR A 157 -22.70 -13.73 -21.06
CA THR A 157 -23.42 -14.96 -20.71
C THR A 157 -24.21 -14.80 -19.39
N PRO A 158 -25.22 -15.65 -19.13
CA PRO A 158 -26.01 -15.59 -17.90
C PRO A 158 -25.17 -15.66 -16.62
N ASP A 159 -24.08 -16.43 -16.61
CA ASP A 159 -23.20 -16.58 -15.45
C ASP A 159 -22.33 -15.33 -15.22
N GLU A 160 -21.75 -14.76 -16.27
CA GLU A 160 -20.93 -13.55 -16.21
C GLU A 160 -21.74 -12.33 -15.74
N THR A 161 -22.91 -12.15 -16.33
CA THR A 161 -23.84 -11.05 -15.98
C THR A 161 -24.40 -11.19 -14.57
N ARG A 162 -24.57 -12.42 -14.07
CA ARG A 162 -24.91 -12.68 -12.67
C ARG A 162 -23.77 -12.27 -11.74
N GLN A 163 -22.53 -12.60 -12.06
CA GLN A 163 -21.36 -12.23 -11.27
C GLN A 163 -21.22 -10.70 -11.17
N VAL A 164 -21.34 -9.99 -12.30
CA VAL A 164 -21.34 -8.52 -12.33
C VAL A 164 -22.48 -7.95 -11.48
N ARG A 165 -23.68 -8.54 -11.53
CA ARG A 165 -24.82 -8.12 -10.72
C ARG A 165 -24.59 -8.34 -9.23
N GLU A 166 -23.94 -9.42 -8.84
CA GLU A 166 -23.56 -9.69 -7.45
C GLU A 166 -22.50 -8.69 -6.95
N ASP A 167 -21.48 -8.40 -7.75
CA ASP A 167 -20.46 -7.39 -7.44
C ASP A 167 -21.08 -5.98 -7.27
N MET A 168 -22.07 -5.64 -8.10
CA MET A 168 -22.79 -4.37 -8.01
C MET A 168 -23.70 -4.25 -6.78
N ARG A 169 -24.21 -5.37 -6.24
CA ARG A 169 -25.00 -5.36 -4.99
C ARG A 169 -24.15 -5.08 -3.75
N GLY A 170 -22.84 -5.33 -3.82
CA GLY A 170 -21.89 -5.12 -2.72
C GLY A 170 -21.55 -3.65 -2.44
N ASP A 171 -21.84 -2.72 -3.36
CA ASP A 171 -21.59 -1.28 -3.18
C ASP A 171 -22.92 -0.49 -3.12
N PRO A 172 -23.45 -0.19 -1.92
CA PRO A 172 -24.71 0.55 -1.73
C PRO A 172 -24.67 2.00 -2.25
N SER A 173 -23.50 2.48 -2.67
CA SER A 173 -23.27 3.88 -3.00
C SER A 173 -23.69 4.27 -4.43
N GLN A 174 -23.95 3.29 -5.30
CA GLN A 174 -24.41 3.51 -6.68
C GLN A 174 -25.69 2.71 -6.95
N GLN A 175 -26.81 3.41 -7.16
CA GLN A 175 -28.05 2.77 -7.59
C GLN A 175 -27.98 2.54 -9.11
N PHE A 176 -27.53 1.36 -9.50
CA PHE A 176 -27.62 0.90 -10.89
C PHE A 176 -28.98 0.24 -11.11
N ASP A 177 -29.62 0.60 -12.22
CA ASP A 177 -30.86 -0.04 -12.68
C ASP A 177 -30.53 -0.85 -13.92
N ILE A 178 -30.60 -2.18 -13.81
CA ILE A 178 -30.31 -3.07 -14.94
C ILE A 178 -31.59 -3.15 -15.78
N VAL A 179 -31.58 -2.51 -16.93
CA VAL A 179 -32.77 -2.39 -17.80
C VAL A 179 -32.85 -3.48 -18.85
N GLY A 180 -31.74 -4.15 -19.14
CA GLY A 180 -31.67 -5.19 -20.15
C GLY A 180 -30.44 -6.07 -19.99
N GLN A 181 -30.53 -7.27 -20.57
CA GLN A 181 -29.44 -8.22 -20.66
C GLN A 181 -29.42 -8.82 -22.07
N VAL A 182 -28.23 -8.96 -22.65
CA VAL A 182 -28.03 -9.56 -23.98
C VAL A 182 -26.87 -10.54 -23.94
N ASN A 183 -27.06 -11.72 -24.52
CA ASN A 183 -25.99 -12.67 -24.73
C ASN A 183 -25.57 -12.68 -26.21
N LEU A 184 -24.47 -12.01 -26.56
CA LEU A 184 -24.00 -11.91 -27.96
C LEU A 184 -23.59 -13.25 -28.58
N ASN A 185 -23.42 -14.31 -27.78
CA ASN A 185 -23.14 -15.65 -28.29
C ASN A 185 -24.40 -16.34 -28.84
N GLU A 186 -25.58 -15.96 -28.35
CA GLU A 186 -26.87 -16.57 -28.68
C GLU A 186 -27.77 -15.61 -29.49
N GLU A 187 -27.60 -14.31 -29.29
CA GLU A 187 -28.40 -13.24 -29.87
C GLU A 187 -27.54 -12.33 -30.78
N PRO A 188 -28.08 -11.84 -31.90
CA PRO A 188 -27.37 -10.90 -32.76
C PRO A 188 -27.18 -9.53 -32.08
N VAL A 189 -26.17 -8.78 -32.54
CA VAL A 189 -25.88 -7.41 -32.04
C VAL A 189 -27.07 -6.47 -32.23
N ASP A 190 -27.95 -6.71 -33.20
CA ASP A 190 -29.15 -5.91 -33.43
C ASP A 190 -30.08 -5.86 -32.21
N ARG A 191 -30.13 -6.93 -31.41
CA ARG A 191 -30.93 -6.95 -30.18
C ARG A 191 -30.41 -5.96 -29.12
N LEU A 192 -29.10 -5.72 -29.11
CA LEU A 192 -28.51 -4.68 -28.27
C LEU A 192 -28.98 -3.28 -28.71
N VAL A 193 -29.12 -3.04 -30.01
CA VAL A 193 -29.66 -1.78 -30.55
C VAL A 193 -31.11 -1.58 -30.13
N GLU A 194 -31.94 -2.59 -30.31
CA GLU A 194 -33.35 -2.54 -29.90
C GLU A 194 -33.50 -2.18 -28.42
N LEU A 195 -32.73 -2.84 -27.54
CA LEU A 195 -32.78 -2.54 -26.11
C LEU A 195 -32.26 -1.14 -25.78
N MET A 196 -31.25 -0.64 -26.51
CA MET A 196 -30.78 0.74 -26.37
C MET A 196 -31.88 1.74 -26.75
N HIS A 197 -32.63 1.50 -27.82
CA HIS A 197 -33.73 2.36 -28.26
C HIS A 197 -34.94 2.28 -27.33
N GLU A 198 -35.33 1.08 -26.89
CA GLU A 198 -36.47 0.86 -25.99
C GLU A 198 -36.23 1.46 -24.60
N HIS A 199 -35.02 1.28 -24.06
CA HIS A 199 -34.74 1.57 -22.65
C HIS A 199 -33.86 2.81 -22.45
N SER A 200 -33.32 3.43 -23.51
CA SER A 200 -32.47 4.63 -23.43
C SER A 200 -31.44 4.55 -22.29
N PRO A 201 -30.54 3.55 -22.30
CA PRO A 201 -29.60 3.32 -21.22
C PRO A 201 -28.53 4.41 -21.18
N ASN A 202 -27.96 4.63 -20.00
CA ASN A 202 -26.83 5.55 -19.80
C ASN A 202 -25.46 4.89 -20.04
N GLY A 203 -25.44 3.58 -20.27
CA GLY A 203 -24.23 2.84 -20.62
C GLY A 203 -24.44 1.33 -20.69
N VAL A 204 -23.44 0.65 -21.22
CA VAL A 204 -23.42 -0.81 -21.40
C VAL A 204 -22.21 -1.39 -20.67
N ILE A 205 -22.41 -2.41 -19.85
CA ILE A 205 -21.30 -3.19 -19.27
C ILE A 205 -21.18 -4.49 -20.06
N MET A 206 -20.01 -4.71 -20.66
CA MET A 206 -19.69 -5.93 -21.38
C MET A 206 -18.80 -6.82 -20.52
N ALA A 207 -19.36 -7.92 -20.02
CA ALA A 207 -18.63 -9.02 -19.43
C ALA A 207 -18.47 -10.09 -20.50
N ALA A 208 -17.30 -10.11 -21.13
CA ALA A 208 -17.08 -10.83 -22.37
C ALA A 208 -15.96 -11.87 -22.24
N GLN A 209 -15.93 -12.60 -21.11
CA GLN A 209 -14.93 -13.63 -20.86
C GLN A 209 -15.06 -14.77 -21.89
N HIS A 210 -16.29 -15.08 -22.33
CA HIS A 210 -16.58 -16.14 -23.30
C HIS A 210 -17.23 -15.65 -24.60
N THR A 211 -17.23 -14.34 -24.87
CA THR A 211 -17.76 -13.78 -26.12
C THR A 211 -16.66 -13.68 -27.18
N TYR A 212 -17.00 -13.96 -28.44
CA TYR A 212 -16.04 -13.82 -29.54
C TYR A 212 -15.59 -12.37 -29.72
N PHE A 213 -14.27 -12.14 -29.83
CA PHE A 213 -13.70 -10.79 -29.98
C PHE A 213 -14.31 -9.97 -31.11
N GLY A 214 -14.66 -10.60 -32.24
CA GLY A 214 -15.31 -9.91 -33.36
C GLY A 214 -16.71 -9.38 -33.03
N GLN A 215 -17.47 -10.07 -32.19
CA GLN A 215 -18.79 -9.60 -31.73
C GLN A 215 -18.66 -8.47 -30.71
N ILE A 216 -17.63 -8.51 -29.86
CA ILE A 216 -17.32 -7.42 -28.92
C ILE A 216 -17.00 -6.14 -29.71
N GLU A 217 -16.17 -6.24 -30.75
CA GLU A 217 -15.82 -5.11 -31.62
C GLU A 217 -17.06 -4.51 -32.29
N GLN A 218 -17.94 -5.37 -32.85
CA GLN A 218 -19.20 -4.92 -33.45
C GLN A 218 -20.12 -4.25 -32.43
N ALA A 219 -20.26 -4.82 -31.24
CA ALA A 219 -21.08 -4.24 -30.18
C ALA A 219 -20.53 -2.89 -29.70
N ILE A 220 -19.20 -2.75 -29.56
CA ILE A 220 -18.55 -1.48 -29.24
C ILE A 220 -18.84 -0.46 -30.33
N ALA A 221 -18.64 -0.81 -31.60
CA ALA A 221 -18.87 0.09 -32.73
C ALA A 221 -20.33 0.57 -32.80
N VAL A 222 -21.28 -0.31 -32.49
CA VAL A 222 -22.71 0.00 -32.43
C VAL A 222 -23.02 0.96 -31.27
N CYS A 223 -22.52 0.68 -30.07
CA CYS A 223 -22.70 1.58 -28.92
C CYS A 223 -22.03 2.95 -29.15
N GLU A 224 -20.86 2.99 -29.81
CA GLU A 224 -20.17 4.25 -30.16
C GLU A 224 -21.01 5.10 -31.13
N ARG A 225 -21.65 4.48 -32.13
CA ARG A 225 -22.56 5.18 -33.06
C ARG A 225 -23.79 5.76 -32.38
N GLU A 226 -24.34 5.04 -31.40
CA GLU A 226 -25.50 5.47 -30.60
C GLU A 226 -25.10 6.45 -29.47
N GLY A 227 -23.80 6.72 -29.29
CA GLY A 227 -23.30 7.64 -28.26
C GLY A 227 -23.41 7.12 -26.82
N VAL A 228 -23.50 5.79 -26.64
CA VAL A 228 -23.66 5.13 -25.35
C VAL A 228 -22.30 4.71 -24.79
N GLU A 229 -21.99 5.05 -23.52
CA GLU A 229 -20.72 4.69 -22.87
C GLU A 229 -20.62 3.17 -22.67
N VAL A 230 -19.51 2.55 -23.10
CA VAL A 230 -19.26 1.11 -22.93
C VAL A 230 -18.18 0.87 -21.88
N TRP A 231 -18.45 0.01 -20.91
CA TRP A 231 -17.48 -0.51 -19.95
C TRP A 231 -17.20 -1.98 -20.23
N LEU A 232 -16.01 -2.27 -20.75
CA LEU A 232 -15.53 -3.63 -20.94
C LEU A 232 -14.87 -4.12 -19.65
N VAL A 233 -15.44 -5.17 -19.05
CA VAL A 233 -14.84 -5.82 -17.88
C VAL A 233 -13.59 -6.56 -18.35
N ALA A 234 -12.42 -6.16 -17.83
CA ALA A 234 -11.13 -6.70 -18.23
C ALA A 234 -10.74 -7.96 -17.42
N ASP A 235 -11.65 -8.93 -17.33
CA ASP A 235 -11.50 -10.19 -16.59
C ASP A 235 -11.33 -11.42 -17.50
N PHE A 236 -11.08 -11.20 -18.80
CA PHE A 236 -10.81 -12.23 -19.83
C PHE A 236 -9.83 -13.32 -19.35
N PHE A 237 -8.83 -12.91 -18.58
CA PHE A 237 -7.87 -13.80 -17.95
C PHE A 237 -8.02 -13.65 -16.44
N LYS A 238 -8.46 -14.72 -15.75
CA LYS A 238 -8.52 -14.79 -14.28
C LYS A 238 -7.13 -15.12 -13.74
N PRO A 239 -6.29 -14.12 -13.41
CA PRO A 239 -4.94 -14.41 -12.96
C PRO A 239 -5.06 -14.92 -11.53
N ARG A 240 -4.51 -16.11 -11.24
CA ARG A 240 -4.55 -16.65 -9.86
C ARG A 240 -3.76 -15.80 -8.85
N ILE A 241 -2.84 -14.96 -9.33
CA ILE A 241 -1.80 -14.32 -8.51
C ILE A 241 -1.60 -12.84 -8.87
N SER A 242 -1.59 -12.48 -10.16
CA SER A 242 -1.26 -11.13 -10.61
C SER A 242 -2.44 -10.17 -10.52
N LYS A 243 -2.14 -8.90 -10.23
CA LYS A 243 -3.11 -7.81 -10.36
C LYS A 243 -3.06 -7.27 -11.79
N THR A 244 -4.24 -7.13 -12.40
CA THR A 244 -4.38 -6.52 -13.73
C THR A 244 -4.41 -5.00 -13.60
N THR A 245 -3.61 -4.31 -14.41
CA THR A 245 -3.61 -2.84 -14.50
C THR A 245 -3.54 -2.41 -15.95
N VAL A 246 -4.27 -1.35 -16.31
CA VAL A 246 -4.16 -0.72 -17.63
C VAL A 246 -2.95 0.20 -17.64
N ALA A 247 -2.04 0.00 -18.58
CA ALA A 247 -0.90 0.88 -18.83
C ALA A 247 -0.87 1.31 -20.29
N TRP A 248 -0.05 2.31 -20.62
CA TRP A 248 0.22 2.71 -21.99
C TRP A 248 1.59 2.21 -22.42
N LEU A 249 1.65 1.49 -23.54
CA LEU A 249 2.89 1.03 -24.15
C LEU A 249 2.84 1.32 -25.64
N LEU A 250 3.85 2.04 -26.16
CA LEU A 250 3.93 2.43 -27.57
C LEU A 250 2.67 3.15 -28.08
N GLY A 251 2.08 4.04 -27.26
CA GLY A 251 0.88 4.79 -27.60
C GLY A 251 -0.42 3.96 -27.63
N ARG A 252 -0.38 2.71 -27.15
CA ARG A 252 -1.55 1.82 -27.09
C ARG A 252 -1.87 1.43 -25.65
N PRO A 253 -3.16 1.31 -25.28
CA PRO A 253 -3.54 0.77 -23.98
C PRO A 253 -3.22 -0.73 -23.95
N VAL A 254 -2.55 -1.18 -22.90
CA VAL A 254 -2.18 -2.59 -22.68
C VAL A 254 -2.60 -3.03 -21.28
N LEU A 255 -3.06 -4.28 -21.18
CA LEU A 255 -3.30 -4.95 -19.90
C LEU A 255 -1.99 -5.53 -19.38
N VAL A 256 -1.57 -5.07 -18.20
CA VAL A 256 -0.34 -5.54 -17.55
C VAL A 256 -0.70 -6.37 -16.33
N TYR A 257 -0.21 -7.61 -16.31
CA TYR A 257 -0.34 -8.54 -15.19
C TYR A 257 0.91 -8.47 -14.33
N ARG A 258 0.82 -7.91 -13.11
CA ARG A 258 1.96 -7.81 -12.19
C ARG A 258 1.72 -8.64 -10.94
N SER A 259 2.70 -9.47 -10.57
CA SER A 259 2.68 -10.27 -9.34
C SER A 259 3.26 -9.55 -8.12
N VAL A 260 3.79 -8.33 -8.32
CA VAL A 260 4.41 -7.46 -7.32
C VAL A 260 3.82 -6.05 -7.50
N PRO A 261 3.56 -5.29 -6.42
CA PRO A 261 3.03 -3.93 -6.54
C PRO A 261 3.88 -3.06 -7.46
N ALA A 262 3.20 -2.24 -8.28
CA ALA A 262 3.86 -1.32 -9.19
C ALA A 262 4.77 -0.32 -8.44
N SER A 263 5.78 0.21 -9.14
CA SER A 263 6.64 1.30 -8.69
C SER A 263 5.78 2.43 -8.11
N SER A 264 5.77 2.52 -6.78
CA SER A 264 4.86 3.35 -6.01
C SER A 264 5.63 4.02 -4.89
N TRP A 265 5.10 5.11 -4.34
CA TRP A 265 5.67 5.81 -3.18
C TRP A 265 6.13 4.89 -2.04
N PRO A 266 5.40 3.81 -1.69
CA PRO A 266 5.86 2.83 -0.71
C PRO A 266 7.20 2.16 -1.07
N LEU A 267 7.47 1.91 -2.35
CA LEU A 267 8.73 1.28 -2.78
C LEU A 267 9.92 2.25 -2.65
N LEU A 268 9.71 3.54 -2.91
CA LEU A 268 10.71 4.57 -2.65
C LEU A 268 10.98 4.71 -1.15
N ALA A 269 9.93 4.77 -0.34
CA ALA A 269 10.05 4.78 1.12
C ALA A 269 10.77 3.53 1.64
N LYS A 270 10.51 2.37 1.04
CA LYS A 270 11.20 1.11 1.34
C LYS A 270 12.70 1.19 1.06
N GLN A 271 13.08 1.74 -0.10
CA GLN A 271 14.49 1.93 -0.47
C GLN A 271 15.20 2.90 0.47
N ALA A 272 14.54 3.99 0.86
CA ALA A 272 15.08 4.93 1.84
C ALA A 272 15.25 4.25 3.21
N MET A 273 14.24 3.51 3.68
CA MET A 273 14.31 2.76 4.93
C MET A 273 15.44 1.73 4.92
N ASP A 274 15.63 1.00 3.82
CA ASP A 274 16.73 0.04 3.67
C ASP A 274 18.09 0.72 3.74
N PHE A 275 18.26 1.83 3.02
CA PHE A 275 19.52 2.55 2.97
C PHE A 275 19.89 3.17 4.33
N PHE A 276 18.99 3.99 4.91
CA PHE A 276 19.24 4.65 6.19
C PHE A 276 19.30 3.63 7.34
N GLY A 277 18.44 2.61 7.32
CA GLY A 277 18.46 1.55 8.32
C GLY A 277 19.75 0.74 8.28
N ALA A 278 20.23 0.37 7.08
CA ALA A 278 21.51 -0.33 6.95
C ALA A 278 22.70 0.54 7.37
N LEU A 279 22.68 1.84 7.04
CA LEU A 279 23.72 2.78 7.44
C LEU A 279 23.81 2.90 8.98
N VAL A 280 22.66 3.11 9.63
CA VAL A 280 22.58 3.20 11.10
C VAL A 280 23.03 1.88 11.75
N LEU A 281 22.56 0.74 11.25
CA LEU A 281 22.97 -0.58 11.76
C LEU A 281 24.46 -0.82 11.58
N LEU A 282 25.08 -0.42 10.46
CA LEU A 282 26.52 -0.53 10.27
C LEU A 282 27.30 0.29 11.28
N ILE A 283 26.88 1.53 11.54
CA ILE A 283 27.56 2.39 12.53
C ILE A 283 27.48 1.76 13.91
N ILE A 284 26.27 1.37 14.35
CA ILE A 284 26.03 0.77 15.67
C ILE A 284 26.76 -0.56 15.84
N THR A 285 26.76 -1.41 14.81
CA THR A 285 27.37 -2.74 14.88
C THR A 285 28.85 -2.77 14.52
N SER A 286 29.43 -1.66 14.03
CA SER A 286 30.84 -1.58 13.66
C SER A 286 31.82 -2.01 14.76
N PRO A 287 31.63 -1.70 16.07
CA PRO A 287 32.54 -2.17 17.12
C PRO A 287 32.46 -3.70 17.28
N VAL A 288 31.26 -4.26 17.21
CA VAL A 288 31.04 -5.72 17.29
C VAL A 288 31.65 -6.42 16.09
N MET A 289 31.49 -5.85 14.89
CA MET A 289 32.10 -6.36 13.66
C MET A 289 33.64 -6.35 13.73
N LEU A 290 34.24 -5.32 14.33
CA LEU A 290 35.69 -5.24 14.52
C LEU A 290 36.19 -6.33 15.46
N VAL A 291 35.52 -6.53 16.61
CA VAL A 291 35.86 -7.60 17.57
C VAL A 291 35.71 -8.98 16.91
N ALA A 292 34.63 -9.21 16.16
CA ALA A 292 34.43 -10.45 15.42
C ALA A 292 35.54 -10.68 14.38
N ALA A 293 35.92 -9.65 13.62
CA ALA A 293 36.98 -9.71 12.63
C ALA A 293 38.34 -10.09 13.24
N VAL A 294 38.70 -9.47 14.38
CA VAL A 294 39.91 -9.80 15.14
C VAL A 294 39.86 -11.23 15.65
N GLY A 295 38.74 -11.65 16.25
CA GLY A 295 38.56 -13.01 16.75
C GLY A 295 38.73 -14.08 15.67
N ILE A 296 38.16 -13.87 14.49
CA ILE A 296 38.32 -14.78 13.34
C ILE A 296 39.79 -14.85 12.90
N LYS A 297 40.48 -13.70 12.87
CA LYS A 297 41.88 -13.63 12.41
C LYS A 297 42.84 -14.33 13.37
N LEU A 298 42.57 -14.24 14.68
CA LEU A 298 43.39 -14.86 15.72
C LEU A 298 43.17 -16.37 15.84
N THR A 299 41.95 -16.85 15.56
CA THR A 299 41.57 -18.26 15.79
C THR A 299 41.57 -19.13 14.54
N SER A 300 41.58 -18.53 13.34
CA SER A 300 41.51 -19.28 12.06
C SER A 300 42.36 -18.62 10.97
N ARG A 301 43.22 -19.41 10.31
CA ARG A 301 44.05 -18.92 9.18
C ARG A 301 43.19 -18.65 7.94
N GLY A 302 43.41 -17.51 7.27
CA GLY A 302 42.75 -17.12 6.00
C GLY A 302 41.93 -15.81 6.07
N PRO A 303 40.99 -15.57 5.13
CA PRO A 303 40.26 -14.31 5.03
C PRO A 303 39.16 -14.16 6.10
N ILE A 304 38.90 -12.92 6.53
CA ILE A 304 37.87 -12.59 7.52
C ILE A 304 36.46 -12.75 6.92
N LEU A 305 36.29 -12.31 5.68
CA LEU A 305 35.02 -12.37 4.97
C LEU A 305 34.94 -13.61 4.08
N PHE A 306 33.82 -14.30 4.17
CA PHE A 306 33.38 -15.32 3.23
C PHE A 306 32.49 -14.67 2.17
N ARG A 307 32.67 -15.09 0.91
CA ARG A 307 31.95 -14.57 -0.26
C ARG A 307 31.28 -15.75 -0.98
N GLN A 308 29.99 -15.61 -1.29
CA GLN A 308 29.25 -16.64 -2.01
C GLN A 308 28.25 -16.04 -2.98
N GLU A 309 28.19 -16.60 -4.19
CA GLU A 309 27.19 -16.23 -5.19
C GLU A 309 25.79 -16.70 -4.78
N ARG A 310 24.87 -15.74 -4.69
CA ARG A 310 23.47 -15.96 -4.32
C ARG A 310 22.56 -15.38 -5.40
N SER A 311 21.36 -15.92 -5.51
CA SER A 311 20.35 -15.41 -6.44
C SER A 311 19.65 -14.19 -5.85
N GLY A 312 19.71 -13.06 -6.54
CA GLY A 312 19.05 -11.81 -6.18
C GLY A 312 17.77 -11.54 -6.97
N LEU A 313 17.45 -10.26 -7.14
CA LEU A 313 16.26 -9.81 -7.87
C LEU A 313 16.24 -10.34 -9.31
N ASN A 314 15.10 -10.92 -9.70
CA ASN A 314 14.86 -11.62 -10.97
C ASN A 314 15.85 -12.77 -11.23
N GLY A 315 16.45 -13.33 -10.18
CA GLY A 315 17.45 -14.38 -10.26
C GLY A 315 18.84 -13.90 -10.70
N ARG A 316 19.08 -12.58 -10.76
CA ARG A 316 20.41 -12.04 -11.07
C ARG A 316 21.39 -12.42 -9.95
N PRO A 317 22.53 -13.06 -10.25
CA PRO A 317 23.49 -13.46 -9.24
C PRO A 317 24.16 -12.22 -8.61
N PHE A 318 24.46 -12.31 -7.31
CA PHE A 318 25.27 -11.32 -6.60
C PHE A 318 26.12 -11.99 -5.52
N THR A 319 27.25 -11.36 -5.20
CA THR A 319 28.16 -11.84 -4.15
C THR A 319 27.66 -11.42 -2.78
N MET A 320 27.15 -12.36 -2.01
CA MET A 320 26.79 -12.17 -0.60
C MET A 320 28.04 -12.20 0.30
N LEU A 321 28.14 -11.23 1.21
CA LEU A 321 29.21 -11.13 2.20
C LEU A 321 28.77 -11.71 3.54
N LYS A 322 29.63 -12.52 4.17
CA LYS A 322 29.46 -12.98 5.56
C LYS A 322 30.79 -12.98 6.29
N PHE A 323 30.79 -13.00 7.61
CA PHE A 323 32.00 -13.40 8.33
C PHE A 323 32.22 -14.90 8.17
N ARG A 324 33.49 -15.28 8.07
CA ARG A 324 33.86 -16.68 8.02
C ARG A 324 33.63 -17.33 9.39
N SER A 325 32.69 -18.27 9.44
CA SER A 325 32.39 -19.09 10.62
C SER A 325 32.86 -20.55 10.48
N MET A 326 33.21 -20.99 9.27
CA MET A 326 33.65 -22.35 8.95
C MET A 326 35.12 -22.42 8.55
N VAL A 327 35.69 -23.64 8.57
CA VAL A 327 37.02 -23.95 8.03
C VAL A 327 37.11 -23.65 6.52
N SER A 328 38.31 -23.37 6.01
CA SER A 328 38.51 -22.90 4.63
C SER A 328 38.11 -23.90 3.54
N ASP A 329 38.18 -25.19 3.85
CA ASP A 329 37.82 -26.34 3.01
C ASP A 329 36.34 -26.75 3.15
N ALA A 330 35.52 -25.98 3.88
CA ALA A 330 34.15 -26.38 4.21
C ALA A 330 33.26 -26.66 2.98
N GLU A 331 33.42 -25.91 1.89
CA GLU A 331 32.61 -26.13 0.68
C GLU A 331 32.96 -27.46 -0.01
N GLN A 332 34.24 -27.87 0.01
CA GLN A 332 34.68 -29.15 -0.55
C GLN A 332 34.09 -30.32 0.24
N ARG A 333 34.06 -30.17 1.58
CA ARG A 333 33.48 -31.15 2.50
C ARG A 333 31.94 -31.16 2.52
N LYS A 334 31.27 -30.28 1.75
CA LYS A 334 29.81 -30.25 1.69
C LYS A 334 29.24 -31.54 1.11
N HIS A 335 29.86 -32.08 0.07
CA HIS A 335 29.43 -33.33 -0.57
C HIS A 335 29.50 -34.53 0.38
N GLU A 336 30.51 -34.57 1.26
CA GLU A 336 30.66 -35.63 2.28
C GLU A 336 29.54 -35.61 3.33
N LEU A 337 28.88 -34.46 3.51
CA LEU A 337 27.84 -34.25 4.52
C LEU A 337 26.43 -34.28 3.91
N GLU A 338 26.26 -34.54 2.60
CA GLU A 338 24.94 -34.63 1.95
C GLU A 338 24.04 -35.67 2.63
N ALA A 339 24.62 -36.78 3.12
CA ALA A 339 23.90 -37.82 3.85
C ALA A 339 23.35 -37.36 5.22
N LEU A 340 23.82 -36.22 5.74
CA LEU A 340 23.39 -35.64 7.01
C LEU A 340 22.40 -34.49 6.83
N ASN A 341 21.91 -34.23 5.60
CA ASN A 341 20.98 -33.15 5.33
C ASN A 341 19.65 -33.37 6.08
N GLU A 342 19.26 -32.39 6.89
CA GLU A 342 18.03 -32.42 7.72
C GLU A 342 16.84 -31.72 7.04
N MET A 343 17.04 -31.15 5.85
CA MET A 343 16.02 -30.44 5.06
C MET A 343 15.64 -31.24 3.83
N ASP A 344 14.33 -31.31 3.56
CA ASP A 344 13.82 -31.86 2.31
C ASP A 344 13.94 -30.82 1.17
N GLY A 345 14.20 -31.31 -0.05
CA GLY A 345 14.29 -30.47 -1.26
C GLY A 345 15.70 -29.95 -1.59
N PRO A 346 15.83 -28.86 -2.36
CA PRO A 346 17.11 -28.45 -2.95
C PRO A 346 18.06 -27.74 -1.97
N VAL A 347 17.67 -27.56 -0.71
CA VAL A 347 18.41 -26.78 0.29
C VAL A 347 19.17 -27.70 1.24
N PHE A 348 20.40 -27.31 1.58
CA PHE A 348 21.25 -28.04 2.52
C PHE A 348 21.27 -27.39 3.92
N LYS A 349 20.94 -28.16 4.97
CA LYS A 349 20.99 -27.73 6.37
C LYS A 349 21.36 -28.90 7.29
N VAL A 350 22.31 -28.66 8.21
CA VAL A 350 22.77 -29.64 9.21
C VAL A 350 22.92 -28.91 10.54
N SER A 351 22.35 -29.44 11.63
CA SER A 351 22.32 -28.77 12.93
C SER A 351 23.67 -28.80 13.68
N ASN A 352 24.44 -29.89 13.56
CA ASN A 352 25.76 -30.04 14.20
C ASN A 352 26.85 -30.15 13.14
N ASP A 353 27.02 -29.09 12.36
CA ASP A 353 27.98 -29.08 11.26
C ASP A 353 29.43 -29.10 11.78
N PRO A 354 30.22 -30.16 11.52
CA PRO A 354 31.58 -30.31 12.03
C PRO A 354 32.56 -29.30 11.41
N ARG A 355 32.14 -28.56 10.37
CA ARG A 355 32.97 -27.56 9.67
C ARG A 355 32.98 -26.21 10.40
N ILE A 356 32.14 -26.01 11.41
CA ILE A 356 32.04 -24.74 12.15
C ILE A 356 33.19 -24.62 13.15
N THR A 357 33.90 -23.50 13.13
CA THR A 357 34.95 -23.19 14.11
C THR A 357 34.35 -22.84 15.50
N PRO A 358 35.09 -22.97 16.62
CA PRO A 358 34.57 -22.61 17.94
C PRO A 358 34.04 -21.17 18.02
N ILE A 359 34.78 -20.21 17.46
CA ILE A 359 34.31 -18.82 17.35
C ILE A 359 33.13 -18.68 16.38
N GLY A 360 33.15 -19.43 15.28
CA GLY A 360 32.06 -19.48 14.31
C GLY A 360 30.73 -19.91 14.92
N ARG A 361 30.75 -20.81 15.91
CA ARG A 361 29.55 -21.23 16.65
C ARG A 361 28.95 -20.05 17.41
N PHE A 362 29.77 -19.23 18.06
CA PHE A 362 29.32 -18.00 18.72
C PHE A 362 28.77 -16.98 17.70
N LEU A 363 29.49 -16.75 16.60
CA LEU A 363 29.06 -15.82 15.56
C LEU A 363 27.70 -16.20 14.97
N ARG A 364 27.48 -17.49 14.65
CA ARG A 364 26.21 -17.99 14.11
C ARG A 364 25.08 -17.94 15.13
N LYS A 365 25.37 -18.23 16.41
CA LYS A 365 24.37 -18.19 17.50
C LYS A 365 23.70 -16.82 17.58
N TYR A 366 24.50 -15.76 17.56
CA TYR A 366 24.02 -14.37 17.63
C TYR A 366 23.87 -13.72 16.25
N SER A 367 23.92 -14.50 15.16
CA SER A 367 23.84 -14.03 13.76
C SER A 367 24.79 -12.87 13.41
N ILE A 368 25.89 -12.76 14.16
CA ILE A 368 26.95 -11.76 13.94
C ILE A 368 27.62 -12.03 12.59
N ASP A 369 27.66 -13.30 12.16
CA ASP A 369 28.22 -13.68 10.87
C ASP A 369 27.50 -13.09 9.66
N GLU A 370 26.25 -12.66 9.83
CA GLU A 370 25.44 -12.06 8.78
C GLU A 370 25.57 -10.52 8.71
N LEU A 371 26.21 -9.86 9.68
CA LEU A 371 26.37 -8.39 9.69
C LEU A 371 27.04 -7.80 8.43
N PRO A 372 28.06 -8.44 7.80
CA PRO A 372 28.63 -7.92 6.55
C PRO A 372 27.64 -7.80 5.39
N GLN A 373 26.48 -8.48 5.45
CA GLN A 373 25.43 -8.35 4.44
C GLN A 373 24.79 -6.95 4.43
N LEU A 374 24.95 -6.15 5.49
CA LEU A 374 24.50 -4.74 5.50
C LEU A 374 25.18 -3.92 4.39
N PHE A 375 26.42 -4.26 4.01
CA PHE A 375 27.06 -3.65 2.83
C PHE A 375 26.34 -4.02 1.52
N ASN A 376 25.80 -5.25 1.41
CA ASN A 376 24.98 -5.64 0.25
C ASN A 376 23.64 -4.89 0.21
N VAL A 377 23.09 -4.53 1.38
CA VAL A 377 21.88 -3.70 1.46
C VAL A 377 22.19 -2.26 1.00
N LEU A 378 23.28 -1.66 1.47
CA LEU A 378 23.71 -0.33 1.00
C LEU A 378 24.03 -0.30 -0.50
N ALA A 379 24.63 -1.37 -1.03
CA ALA A 379 24.88 -1.53 -2.47
C ALA A 379 23.61 -1.77 -3.30
N GLY A 380 22.43 -1.86 -2.66
CA GLY A 380 21.14 -2.07 -3.30
C GLY A 380 20.92 -3.48 -3.85
N GLN A 381 21.82 -4.44 -3.56
CA GLN A 381 21.71 -5.84 -3.98
C GLN A 381 20.74 -6.62 -3.07
N MET A 382 20.68 -6.24 -1.80
CA MET A 382 19.77 -6.78 -0.79
C MET A 382 18.85 -5.69 -0.22
N SER A 383 17.93 -6.14 0.61
CA SER A 383 16.98 -5.35 1.38
C SER A 383 17.13 -5.72 2.86
N LEU A 384 16.72 -4.86 3.81
CA LEU A 384 16.72 -5.25 5.22
C LEU A 384 15.73 -6.40 5.47
N VAL A 385 14.55 -6.35 4.83
CA VAL A 385 13.50 -7.37 4.92
C VAL A 385 13.18 -7.92 3.53
N GLY A 386 13.11 -9.24 3.39
CA GLY A 386 12.79 -9.89 2.12
C GLY A 386 13.09 -11.39 2.15
N PRO A 387 12.74 -12.16 1.10
CA PRO A 387 13.02 -13.59 1.05
C PRO A 387 14.52 -13.90 1.21
N ARG A 388 14.86 -14.99 1.91
CA ARG A 388 16.27 -15.31 2.16
C ARG A 388 17.01 -15.68 0.86
N PRO A 389 18.18 -15.11 0.57
CA PRO A 389 18.91 -15.41 -0.66
C PRO A 389 19.45 -16.84 -0.66
N LEU A 390 19.13 -17.62 -1.70
CA LEU A 390 19.60 -18.99 -1.89
C LEU A 390 20.82 -19.04 -2.82
N PRO A 391 21.70 -20.04 -2.70
CA PRO A 391 22.79 -20.27 -3.64
C PRO A 391 22.25 -20.44 -5.05
N VAL A 392 22.99 -19.96 -6.04
CA VAL A 392 22.62 -20.09 -7.45
C VAL A 392 22.44 -21.56 -7.85
N SER A 393 23.23 -22.47 -7.26
CA SER A 393 23.13 -23.92 -7.48
C SER A 393 21.80 -24.50 -6.99
N GLU A 394 21.29 -24.07 -5.84
CA GLU A 394 20.01 -24.55 -5.28
C GLU A 394 18.83 -24.01 -6.08
N VAL A 395 18.89 -22.75 -6.53
CA VAL A 395 17.85 -22.15 -7.38
C VAL A 395 17.74 -22.80 -8.76
N LYS A 396 18.85 -23.36 -9.28
CA LYS A 396 18.85 -24.14 -10.52
C LYS A 396 18.14 -25.50 -10.37
N ARG A 397 18.00 -26.02 -9.15
CA ARG A 397 17.36 -27.30 -8.83
C ARG A 397 15.90 -27.15 -8.41
N PHE A 398 15.26 -26.03 -8.72
CA PHE A 398 13.85 -25.86 -8.42
C PHE A 398 12.98 -26.69 -9.37
N ASP A 399 12.33 -27.71 -8.83
CA ASP A 399 11.41 -28.56 -9.60
C ASP A 399 10.07 -27.86 -9.87
N ASP A 400 9.59 -27.04 -8.93
CA ASP A 400 8.37 -26.25 -9.09
C ASP A 400 8.68 -24.82 -9.57
N PRO A 401 8.23 -24.43 -10.78
CA PRO A 401 8.35 -23.06 -11.27
C PRO A 401 7.75 -21.99 -10.33
N ALA A 402 6.74 -22.34 -9.53
CA ALA A 402 6.12 -21.43 -8.56
C ALA A 402 7.14 -20.93 -7.52
N HIS A 403 8.15 -21.75 -7.18
CA HIS A 403 9.21 -21.37 -6.26
C HIS A 403 10.06 -20.21 -6.79
N ARG A 404 10.15 -20.02 -8.11
CA ARG A 404 10.91 -18.90 -8.70
C ARG A 404 10.29 -17.54 -8.41
N ARG A 405 9.00 -17.47 -8.05
CA ARG A 405 8.31 -16.22 -7.74
C ARG A 405 8.96 -15.48 -6.57
N ARG A 406 9.61 -16.17 -5.63
CA ARG A 406 10.39 -15.55 -4.54
C ARG A 406 11.52 -14.62 -5.02
N LEU A 407 11.99 -14.84 -6.25
CA LEU A 407 13.05 -14.03 -6.88
C LEU A 407 12.51 -12.71 -7.45
N SER A 408 11.19 -12.47 -7.42
CA SER A 408 10.57 -11.25 -7.97
C SER A 408 10.80 -9.99 -7.12
N VAL A 409 11.35 -10.14 -5.92
CA VAL A 409 11.70 -9.05 -5.01
C VAL A 409 13.18 -9.15 -4.59
N LYS A 410 13.74 -8.08 -4.03
CA LYS A 410 15.11 -8.12 -3.49
C LYS A 410 15.16 -9.08 -2.30
N PRO A 411 16.21 -9.91 -2.19
CA PRO A 411 16.40 -10.76 -1.03
C PRO A 411 16.65 -9.94 0.24
N GLY A 412 16.24 -10.47 1.38
CA GLY A 412 16.34 -9.82 2.69
C GLY A 412 17.51 -10.27 3.54
N LEU A 413 17.97 -9.38 4.43
CA LEU A 413 18.80 -9.73 5.59
C LEU A 413 17.98 -10.54 6.60
N THR A 414 16.78 -10.04 6.93
CA THR A 414 15.76 -10.77 7.68
C THR A 414 14.56 -11.13 6.80
N CYS A 415 13.76 -12.10 7.21
CA CYS A 415 12.59 -12.58 6.46
C CYS A 415 11.48 -13.09 7.39
N LEU A 416 10.28 -13.28 6.84
CA LEU A 416 9.11 -13.70 7.60
C LEU A 416 9.33 -15.06 8.30
N TRP A 417 9.87 -16.05 7.60
CA TRP A 417 10.09 -17.35 8.20
C TRP A 417 11.18 -17.35 9.30
N GLN A 418 12.17 -16.44 9.22
CA GLN A 418 13.19 -16.31 10.27
C GLN A 418 12.56 -15.89 11.61
N VAL A 419 11.49 -15.10 11.58
CA VAL A 419 10.75 -14.69 12.80
C VAL A 419 9.60 -15.64 13.15
N SER A 420 9.18 -16.52 12.24
CA SER A 420 8.06 -17.46 12.45
C SER A 420 8.48 -18.89 12.84
N GLY A 421 9.72 -19.12 13.29
CA GLY A 421 10.11 -20.42 13.87
C GLY A 421 11.49 -20.97 13.49
N ARG A 422 12.20 -20.35 12.53
CA ARG A 422 13.62 -20.56 12.07
C ARG A 422 14.13 -22.02 11.95
N SER A 423 14.16 -22.77 13.05
CA SER A 423 14.68 -24.14 13.17
C SER A 423 13.63 -25.25 13.01
N GLU A 424 12.34 -24.98 13.22
CA GLU A 424 11.29 -26.02 13.21
C GLU A 424 10.78 -26.37 11.81
N LEU A 425 10.97 -25.47 10.84
CA LEU A 425 10.61 -25.71 9.44
C LEU A 425 11.59 -26.72 8.84
N ARG A 426 11.10 -27.93 8.54
CA ARG A 426 11.83 -29.02 7.86
C ARG A 426 11.45 -29.18 6.38
N ASP A 427 10.31 -28.60 5.99
CA ASP A 427 9.81 -28.65 4.60
C ASP A 427 10.12 -27.35 3.85
N PHE A 428 10.81 -27.47 2.72
CA PHE A 428 11.09 -26.36 1.82
C PHE A 428 9.82 -25.71 1.25
N ARG A 429 8.73 -26.46 1.06
CA ARG A 429 7.47 -25.91 0.56
C ARG A 429 6.85 -24.92 1.54
N GLU A 430 6.94 -25.21 2.84
CA GLU A 430 6.44 -24.31 3.88
C GLU A 430 7.28 -23.03 3.97
N TRP A 431 8.60 -23.15 3.80
CA TRP A 431 9.46 -21.97 3.66
C TRP A 431 9.06 -21.14 2.44
N VAL A 432 8.93 -21.75 1.25
CA VAL A 432 8.51 -21.01 0.06
C VAL A 432 7.13 -20.37 0.28
N ARG A 433 6.19 -21.05 0.93
CA ARG A 433 4.89 -20.47 1.29
C ARG A 433 5.03 -19.19 2.12
N LEU A 434 5.88 -19.16 3.13
CA LEU A 434 6.13 -17.95 3.95
C LEU A 434 6.81 -16.84 3.14
N ASP A 435 7.74 -17.18 2.25
CA ASP A 435 8.35 -16.20 1.34
C ASP A 435 7.30 -15.58 0.41
N LEU A 436 6.36 -16.38 -0.10
CA LEU A 436 5.25 -15.91 -0.95
C LEU A 436 4.23 -15.09 -0.15
N GLU A 437 3.89 -15.51 1.07
CA GLU A 437 3.00 -14.77 1.96
C GLU A 437 3.52 -13.36 2.25
N TYR A 438 4.83 -13.23 2.45
CA TYR A 438 5.48 -11.92 2.56
C TYR A 438 5.33 -11.08 1.29
N ILE A 439 5.57 -11.66 0.11
CA ILE A 439 5.46 -10.95 -1.18
C ILE A 439 4.02 -10.51 -1.45
N ASP A 440 3.05 -11.38 -1.17
CA ASP A 440 1.62 -11.14 -1.41
C ASP A 440 1.04 -10.06 -0.49
N ASN A 441 1.50 -10.02 0.78
CA ASN A 441 0.99 -9.10 1.80
C ASN A 441 1.98 -7.96 2.11
N TRP A 442 2.92 -7.69 1.21
CA TRP A 442 3.98 -6.73 1.46
C TRP A 442 3.43 -5.34 1.79
N SER A 443 3.92 -4.78 2.90
CA SER A 443 3.66 -3.42 3.34
C SER A 443 4.80 -2.93 4.22
N LEU A 444 4.99 -1.60 4.31
CA LEU A 444 6.01 -1.01 5.17
C LEU A 444 5.79 -1.34 6.65
N SER A 445 4.54 -1.49 7.08
CA SER A 445 4.19 -1.91 8.44
C SER A 445 4.59 -3.36 8.70
N LEU A 446 4.43 -4.26 7.72
CA LEU A 446 4.90 -5.64 7.82
C LEU A 446 6.43 -5.69 7.91
N ASP A 447 7.15 -4.89 7.11
CA ASP A 447 8.61 -4.82 7.20
C ASP A 447 9.06 -4.36 8.60
N LEU A 448 8.44 -3.30 9.15
CA LEU A 448 8.76 -2.82 10.49
C LEU A 448 8.45 -3.89 11.56
N LYS A 449 7.33 -4.60 11.43
CA LYS A 449 6.99 -5.72 12.31
C LYS A 449 8.05 -6.82 12.27
N ILE A 450 8.50 -7.23 11.08
CA ILE A 450 9.53 -8.27 10.93
C ILE A 450 10.86 -7.79 11.55
N LEU A 451 11.26 -6.53 11.32
CA LEU A 451 12.47 -5.97 11.93
C LEU A 451 12.42 -5.99 13.46
N LEU A 452 11.30 -5.56 14.05
CA LEU A 452 11.11 -5.57 15.50
C LEU A 452 11.12 -6.99 16.07
N LEU A 453 10.48 -7.95 15.39
CA LEU A 453 10.48 -9.36 15.79
C LEU A 453 11.85 -10.03 15.61
N THR A 454 12.71 -9.49 14.75
CA THR A 454 14.06 -10.06 14.52
C THR A 454 14.98 -9.81 15.73
N VAL A 455 14.84 -8.68 16.44
CA VAL A 455 15.69 -8.32 17.58
C VAL A 455 15.70 -9.39 18.69
N PRO A 456 14.56 -9.82 19.26
CA PRO A 456 14.57 -10.85 20.30
C PRO A 456 15.06 -12.21 19.79
N VAL A 457 14.80 -12.56 18.52
CA VAL A 457 15.28 -13.82 17.91
C VAL A 457 16.80 -13.86 17.85
N VAL A 458 17.44 -12.76 17.46
CA VAL A 458 18.90 -12.65 17.37
C VAL A 458 19.55 -12.62 18.76
N LEU A 459 18.95 -11.91 19.72
CA LEU A 459 19.49 -11.80 21.09
C LEU A 459 19.34 -13.08 21.90
N SER A 460 18.22 -13.79 21.75
CA SER A 460 17.98 -15.07 22.44
C SER A 460 18.79 -16.23 21.85
N GLY A 461 19.28 -16.10 20.62
CA GLY A 461 19.93 -17.18 19.88
C GLY A 461 19.00 -18.36 19.59
N GLN A 462 17.69 -18.19 19.75
CA GLN A 462 16.71 -19.25 19.49
C GLN A 462 16.74 -19.66 18.01
N GLY A 463 16.80 -20.97 17.77
CA GLY A 463 16.83 -21.56 16.44
C GLY A 463 18.15 -21.43 15.65
N ALA A 464 19.21 -20.89 16.26
CA ALA A 464 20.57 -20.96 15.71
C ALA A 464 21.24 -22.28 16.14
N ARG A 465 21.13 -23.31 15.30
CA ARG A 465 21.93 -24.54 15.40
C ARG A 465 22.97 -24.52 14.28
#